data_AF-A0AAW0LRZ7-F1
#
_entry.id   AF-A0AAW0LRZ7-F1
#
_cell.length_a   1.000
_cell.length_b   1.000
_cell.length_c   1.000
_cell.angle_alpha   90.00
_cell.angle_beta   90.00
_cell.angle_gamma   90.00
#
_symmetry.space_group_name_H-M   'P 1'
#
loop_
_entity.id
_entity.type
_entity.pdbx_description
1 polymer ?
#
loop_
_entity_poly.entity_id
_entity_poly.type
_entity_poly.pdbx_seq_one_letter_code
_entity_poly.pdbx_strand_id
1 'polypeptide(L)'
;MPEKFYDKVEEGSIILKKGTNFSFCKGGVLVNGEEQLLKTHLVILATGFRGDKKLKDIFVSPTFKDHMAGSPNTTVPLYRLVNFF
;
A
#
# COMPACT_ATOMS: atom_id res chain seq x y z
N MET A 1 11.87 9.66 3.60
CA MET A 1 10.85 10.45 2.87
C MET A 1 11.58 11.26 1.81
N PRO A 2 11.00 11.47 0.61
CA PRO A 2 11.65 12.31 -0.40
C PRO A 2 11.96 13.70 0.15
N GLU A 3 13.06 14.28 -0.33
CA GLU A 3 13.42 15.65 0.02
C GLU A 3 12.29 16.61 -0.36
N LYS A 4 12.01 17.60 0.50
CA LYS A 4 10.99 18.66 0.29
C LYS A 4 9.53 18.21 0.19
N PHE A 5 9.21 16.97 0.59
CA PHE A 5 7.82 16.49 0.53
C PHE A 5 6.83 17.40 1.26
N TYR A 6 7.15 17.86 2.48
CA TYR A 6 6.25 18.73 3.24
C TYR A 6 6.16 20.14 2.65
N ASP A 7 7.28 20.71 2.19
CA ASP A 7 7.27 21.99 1.46
C ASP A 7 6.30 21.94 0.28
N LYS A 8 6.30 20.82 -0.46
CA LYS A 8 5.39 20.60 -1.60
C LYS A 8 3.92 20.45 -1.19
N VAL A 9 3.64 19.98 0.02
CA VAL A 9 2.29 19.98 0.61
C VAL A 9 1.87 21.39 0.97
N GLU A 10 2.75 22.16 1.62
CA GLU A 10 2.49 23.57 2.00
C GLU A 10 2.28 24.47 0.78
N GLU A 11 3.07 24.27 -0.29
CA GLU A 11 2.92 24.95 -1.58
C GLU A 11 1.64 24.55 -2.34
N GLY A 12 0.93 23.52 -1.90
CA GLY A 12 -0.30 23.02 -2.54
C GLY A 12 -0.08 22.15 -3.78
N SER A 13 1.17 21.83 -4.10
CA SER A 13 1.51 20.93 -5.22
C SER A 13 1.26 19.45 -4.91
N ILE A 14 1.20 19.08 -3.63
CA ILE A 14 0.75 17.77 -3.13
C ILE A 14 -0.48 17.99 -2.26
N ILE A 15 -1.61 17.40 -2.67
CA ILE A 15 -2.85 17.43 -1.90
C ILE A 15 -3.02 16.08 -1.21
N LEU A 16 -2.95 16.07 0.12
CA LEU A 16 -3.20 14.88 0.93
C LEU A 16 -4.70 14.70 1.16
N LYS A 17 -5.23 13.55 0.74
CA LYS A 17 -6.62 13.18 0.97
C LYS A 17 -6.69 11.85 1.69
N LYS A 18 -7.51 11.79 2.74
CA LYS A 18 -7.83 10.53 3.42
C LYS A 18 -9.01 9.88 2.69
N GLY A 19 -8.75 8.85 1.91
CA GLY A 19 -9.77 8.04 1.25
C GLY A 19 -9.82 6.64 1.84
N THR A 20 -11.02 6.09 2.04
CA THR A 20 -11.22 4.67 2.40
C THR A 20 -11.25 3.77 1.15
N ASN A 21 -11.72 4.29 0.02
CA ASN A 21 -11.80 3.62 -1.26
C ASN A 21 -11.94 4.64 -2.40
N PHE A 22 -11.68 4.20 -3.63
CA PHE A 22 -11.81 5.00 -4.84
C PHE A 22 -12.20 4.11 -6.02
N SER A 23 -12.67 4.73 -7.10
CA SER A 23 -12.98 4.08 -8.37
C SER A 23 -12.46 4.89 -9.55
N PHE A 24 -12.26 4.23 -10.68
CA PHE A 24 -11.80 4.86 -11.92
C PHE A 24 -12.98 5.18 -12.83
N CYS A 25 -12.91 6.31 -13.51
CA CYS A 25 -13.82 6.64 -14.60
C CYS A 25 -13.06 7.32 -15.74
N LYS A 26 -13.72 7.55 -16.88
CA LYS A 26 -13.08 8.11 -18.08
C LYS A 26 -12.34 9.44 -17.83
N GLY A 27 -12.81 10.24 -16.88
CA GLY A 27 -12.23 11.56 -16.57
C GLY A 27 -11.22 11.58 -15.43
N GLY A 28 -10.98 10.46 -14.74
CA GLY A 28 -10.05 10.41 -13.61
C GLY A 28 -10.48 9.46 -12.49
N VAL A 29 -10.34 9.91 -11.25
CA VAL A 29 -10.58 9.10 -10.05
C VAL A 29 -11.70 9.69 -9.20
N LEU A 30 -12.67 8.86 -8.82
CA LEU A 30 -13.69 9.23 -7.83
C LEU A 30 -13.28 8.64 -6.47
N VAL A 31 -13.08 9.51 -5.49
CA VAL A 31 -12.78 9.11 -4.11
C VAL A 31 -14.09 9.03 -3.34
N ASN A 32 -14.34 7.92 -2.66
CA ASN A 32 -15.61 7.74 -1.94
C ASN A 32 -15.77 8.78 -0.82
N GLY A 33 -16.99 9.30 -0.71
CA GLY A 33 -17.30 10.42 0.19
C GLY A 33 -17.04 11.79 -0.43
N GLU A 34 -16.46 11.86 -1.63
CA GLU A 34 -16.34 13.09 -2.40
C GLU A 34 -17.32 13.07 -3.58
N GLU A 35 -18.11 14.13 -3.74
CA GLU A 35 -19.01 14.27 -4.88
C GLU A 35 -18.25 14.66 -6.16
N GLN A 36 -17.08 15.28 -6.01
CA GLN A 36 -16.33 15.84 -7.11
C GLN A 36 -15.33 14.84 -7.70
N LEU A 37 -15.39 14.67 -9.03
CA LEU A 37 -14.41 13.91 -9.77
C LEU A 37 -13.02 14.57 -9.68
N LEU A 38 -12.02 13.81 -9.22
CA LEU A 38 -10.63 14.21 -9.34
C LEU A 38 -10.18 13.96 -10.79
N LYS A 39 -10.12 15.04 -11.59
CA LYS A 39 -9.57 14.97 -12.94
C LYS A 39 -8.11 14.54 -12.85
N THR A 40 -7.74 13.48 -13.56
CA THR A 40 -6.41 12.88 -13.41
C THR A 40 -5.92 12.34 -14.74
N HIS A 41 -4.68 12.68 -15.09
CA HIS A 41 -4.02 12.21 -16.32
C HIS A 41 -3.22 10.92 -16.11
N LEU A 42 -2.66 10.73 -14.91
CA LEU A 42 -1.84 9.57 -14.55
C LEU A 42 -2.20 9.12 -13.15
N VAL A 43 -2.40 7.81 -12.96
CA VAL A 43 -2.59 7.19 -11.65
C VAL A 43 -1.46 6.20 -11.39
N ILE A 44 -0.79 6.36 -10.24
CA ILE A 44 0.26 5.46 -9.77
C ILE A 44 -0.30 4.69 -8.57
N LEU A 45 -0.45 3.37 -8.71
CA LEU A 45 -0.92 2.50 -7.63
C LEU A 45 0.26 2.04 -6.76
N ALA A 46 0.55 2.79 -5.70
CA ALA A 46 1.57 2.48 -4.71
C ALA A 46 1.00 1.71 -3.49
N THR A 47 0.10 0.75 -3.72
CA THR A 47 -0.64 0.03 -2.65
C THR A 47 0.17 -1.09 -1.97
N GLY A 48 1.45 -1.21 -2.26
CA GLY A 48 2.30 -2.29 -1.75
C GLY A 48 1.95 -3.68 -2.30
N PHE A 49 2.41 -4.72 -1.60
CA PHE A 49 2.23 -6.13 -1.99
C PHE A 49 1.79 -6.99 -0.81
N ARG A 50 1.04 -8.06 -1.09
CA ARG A 50 0.79 -9.15 -0.13
C ARG A 50 2.01 -10.08 -0.03
N GLY A 51 3.04 -9.62 0.68
CA GLY A 51 4.31 -10.33 0.81
C GLY A 51 4.17 -11.71 1.47
N ASP A 52 3.32 -11.81 2.48
CA ASP A 52 2.97 -13.06 3.16
C ASP A 52 2.45 -14.13 2.19
N LYS A 53 1.49 -13.77 1.34
CA LYS A 53 0.93 -14.70 0.35
C LYS A 53 2.00 -15.07 -0.68
N LYS A 54 2.75 -14.09 -1.17
CA LYS A 54 3.85 -14.34 -2.13
C LYS A 54 4.86 -15.34 -1.57
N LEU A 55 5.26 -15.20 -0.30
CA LEU A 55 6.19 -16.14 0.34
C LEU A 55 5.60 -17.54 0.49
N LYS A 56 4.33 -17.67 0.91
CA LYS A 56 3.66 -18.98 0.96
C LYS A 56 3.61 -19.64 -0.41
N ASP A 57 3.30 -18.89 -1.44
CA ASP A 57 3.12 -19.41 -2.80
C ASP A 57 4.44 -19.86 -3.47
N ILE A 58 5.61 -19.50 -2.93
CA ILE A 58 6.92 -20.01 -3.41
C ILE A 58 7.05 -21.52 -3.15
N PHE A 59 6.52 -22.01 -2.04
CA PHE A 59 6.64 -23.41 -1.66
C PHE A 59 5.55 -24.23 -2.32
N VAL A 60 5.90 -25.38 -2.90
CA VAL A 60 4.90 -26.33 -3.40
C VAL A 60 4.31 -27.17 -2.26
N SER A 61 5.15 -27.53 -1.28
CA SER A 61 4.78 -28.37 -0.13
C SER A 61 3.79 -27.65 0.79
N PRO A 62 2.61 -28.24 1.09
CA PRO A 62 1.64 -27.68 2.04
C PRO A 62 2.25 -27.43 3.42
N THR A 63 3.06 -28.36 3.91
CA THR A 63 3.74 -28.24 5.21
C THR A 63 4.60 -26.98 5.30
N PHE A 64 5.36 -26.66 4.26
CA PHE A 64 6.18 -25.44 4.26
C PHE A 64 5.34 -24.17 4.09
N LYS A 65 4.21 -24.22 3.38
CA LYS A 65 3.27 -23.08 3.33
C LYS A 65 2.72 -22.73 4.72
N ASP A 66 2.36 -23.75 5.49
CA ASP A 66 1.78 -23.59 6.83
C ASP A 66 2.81 -23.03 7.82
N HIS A 67 4.08 -23.45 7.73
CA HIS A 67 5.15 -22.89 8.56
C HIS A 67 5.53 -21.45 8.22
N MET A 68 5.30 -21.00 6.99
CA MET A 68 5.53 -19.60 6.58
C MET A 68 4.37 -18.68 6.97
N ALA A 69 3.19 -19.24 7.25
CA ALA A 69 2.09 -18.51 7.85
C ALA A 69 2.42 -18.25 9.32
N GLY A 70 2.93 -17.04 9.63
CA GLY A 70 2.85 -16.56 11.01
C GLY A 70 1.40 -16.57 11.51
N SER A 71 1.20 -16.38 12.82
CA SER A 71 -0.14 -16.18 13.38
C SER A 71 -0.87 -15.05 12.62
N PRO A 72 -2.20 -15.11 12.43
CA PRO A 72 -2.98 -14.03 11.83
C PRO A 72 -2.74 -12.66 12.49
N ASN A 73 -2.31 -12.68 13.75
CA ASN A 73 -2.08 -11.48 14.57
C ASN A 73 -0.62 -10.99 14.56
N THR A 74 0.28 -11.63 13.81
CA THR A 74 1.70 -11.27 13.78
C THR A 74 2.12 -10.86 12.37
N THR A 75 2.72 -9.68 12.24
CA THR A 75 3.38 -9.27 11.00
C THR A 75 4.49 -10.27 10.68
N VAL A 76 4.44 -10.91 9.51
CA VAL A 76 5.55 -11.75 9.03
C VAL A 76 6.77 -10.83 8.90
N PRO A 77 7.88 -11.09 9.63
CA PRO A 77 9.07 -10.27 9.52
C PRO A 77 9.73 -10.57 8.16
N LEU A 78 9.29 -9.85 7.12
CA LEU A 78 9.83 -9.96 5.76
C LEU A 78 11.28 -9.47 5.67
N TYR A 79 11.74 -8.78 6.72
CA TYR A 79 13.11 -8.34 6.90
C TYR A 79 13.63 -8.86 8.24
N ARG A 80 14.95 -9.02 8.35
CA ARG A 80 15.57 -9.31 9.64
C ARG A 80 15.20 -8.22 10.63
N LEU A 81 14.48 -8.61 11.68
CA LEU A 81 14.48 -7.89 12.94
C LEU A 81 15.92 -7.92 13.46
N VAL A 82 16.64 -6.82 13.31
CA VAL A 82 17.85 -6.60 14.10
C VAL A 82 17.34 -6.31 15.50
N ASN A 83 17.31 -7.34 16.34
CA ASN A 83 17.06 -7.17 17.76
C ASN A 83 18.25 -6.44 18.35
N PHE A 84 18.10 -5.14 18.59
CA PHE A 84 18.96 -4.44 19.54
C PHE A 84 18.56 -4.93 20.92
N PHE A 85 19.37 -5.82 21.49
CA PHE A 85 19.37 -6.12 22.91
C PHE A 85 20.12 -5.02 23.66
#